data_AF-A0A9D3YKL5-F1
#
_entry.id   AF-A0A9D3YKL5-F1
#
_cell.length_a   1.000
_cell.length_b   1.000
_cell.length_c   1.000
_cell.angle_alpha   90.00
_cell.angle_beta   90.00
_cell.angle_gamma   90.00
#
_symmetry.space_group_name_H-M   'P 1'
#
loop_
_entity.id
_entity.type
_entity.pdbx_description
1 polymer ?
#
loop_
_entity_poly.entity_id
_entity_poly.type
_entity_poly.pdbx_seq_one_letter_code
_entity_poly.pdbx_strand_id
1 'polypeptide(L)'
;MSCLWGHMSCLWGHMPCLWGNMSCLWGHMICLFSQMSCLWGHMTCLKGHMSCLWGHMSCLWDHMSCPFGHMSCLWGQMYCLWGCMSCLGGHMSYLWGHMSCLNGHRSCLWGHMSCLCGSMSCLWGHMSCLWGHMICLFGQMSCLWGHMTCLKGHMSCLLGHMSCLFGHM
;
A
#
# COMPACT_ATOMS: atom_id res chain seq x y z
N MET A 1 17.98 -27.10 17.25
CA MET A 1 18.26 -25.67 17.52
C MET A 1 18.75 -24.92 16.28
N SER A 2 19.71 -25.46 15.51
CA SER A 2 20.22 -24.85 14.27
C SER A 2 19.16 -24.57 13.20
N CYS A 3 18.27 -25.53 12.92
CA CYS A 3 17.21 -25.34 11.90
C CYS A 3 16.19 -24.26 12.29
N LEU A 4 15.88 -24.13 13.59
CA LEU A 4 14.94 -23.13 14.10
C LEU A 4 15.51 -21.72 13.98
N TRP A 5 16.81 -21.58 14.29
CA TRP A 5 17.52 -20.31 14.17
C TRP A 5 17.71 -19.90 12.70
N GLY A 6 17.98 -20.87 11.82
CA GLY A 6 18.00 -20.66 10.37
C GLY A 6 16.64 -20.24 9.80
N HIS A 7 15.53 -20.75 10.35
CA HIS A 7 14.20 -20.33 9.93
C HIS A 7 13.91 -18.87 10.35
N MET A 8 14.26 -18.51 11.60
CA MET A 8 14.11 -17.14 12.13
C MET A 8 14.97 -16.12 11.36
N SER A 9 16.20 -16.49 10.97
CA SER A 9 17.07 -15.60 10.19
C SER A 9 16.54 -15.37 8.77
N CYS A 10 16.00 -16.39 8.11
CA CYS A 10 15.34 -16.25 6.82
C CYS A 10 14.09 -15.36 6.90
N LEU A 11 13.25 -15.55 7.92
CA LEU A 11 12.08 -14.70 8.18
C LEU A 11 12.48 -13.23 8.41
N TRP A 12 13.52 -12.99 9.20
CA TRP A 12 14.05 -11.65 9.44
C TRP A 12 14.62 -11.02 8.17
N GLY A 13 15.30 -11.80 7.33
CA GLY A 13 15.82 -11.36 6.04
C GLY A 13 14.74 -10.95 5.04
N HIS A 14 13.52 -11.48 5.18
CA HIS A 14 12.41 -11.17 4.27
C HIS A 14 11.68 -9.85 4.61
N MET A 15 11.78 -9.37 5.86
CA MET A 15 11.11 -8.17 6.36
C MET A 15 11.58 -6.86 5.69
N PRO A 16 12.89 -6.61 5.50
CA PRO A 16 13.37 -5.44 4.77
C PRO A 16 12.85 -5.37 3.33
N CYS A 17 12.76 -6.51 2.64
CA CYS A 17 12.24 -6.58 1.27
C CYS A 17 10.75 -6.21 1.21
N LEU A 18 9.95 -6.70 2.15
CA LEU A 18 8.54 -6.35 2.27
C LEU A 18 8.35 -4.84 2.54
N TRP A 19 9.17 -4.27 3.42
CA TRP A 19 9.16 -2.84 3.70
C TRP A 19 9.56 -1.99 2.48
N GLY A 20 10.59 -2.42 1.75
CA GLY A 20 11.00 -1.80 0.49
C GLY A 20 9.90 -1.84 -0.57
N ASN A 21 9.13 -2.93 -0.64
CA ASN A 21 8.00 -2.99 -1.55
C ASN A 21 6.89 -1.99 -1.16
N MET A 22 6.57 -1.90 0.14
CA MET A 22 5.60 -0.94 0.66
C MET A 22 6.00 0.52 0.36
N SER A 23 7.28 0.87 0.54
CA SER A 23 7.77 2.23 0.24
C SER A 23 7.69 2.54 -1.25
N CYS A 24 8.02 1.58 -2.12
CA CYS A 24 7.87 1.73 -3.57
C CYS A 24 6.42 1.93 -3.99
N LEU A 25 5.47 1.13 -3.47
CA LEU A 25 4.04 1.35 -3.74
C LEU A 25 3.56 2.72 -3.26
N TRP A 26 4.06 3.20 -2.11
CA TRP A 26 3.72 4.51 -1.58
C TRP A 26 4.23 5.64 -2.49
N GLY A 27 5.46 5.51 -2.99
CA GLY A 27 6.00 6.43 -4.01
C GLY A 27 5.14 6.48 -5.26
N HIS A 28 4.70 5.32 -5.75
CA HIS A 28 3.83 5.24 -6.92
C HIS A 28 2.45 5.90 -6.68
N MET A 29 1.88 5.72 -5.48
CA MET A 29 0.66 6.43 -5.05
C MET A 29 0.82 7.94 -5.12
N ILE A 30 1.92 8.50 -4.61
CA ILE A 30 2.19 9.95 -4.66
C ILE A 30 2.25 10.44 -6.11
N CYS A 31 2.92 9.71 -7.00
CA CYS A 31 2.97 10.03 -8.42
C CYS A 31 1.58 10.01 -9.08
N LEU A 32 0.71 9.05 -8.73
CA LEU A 32 -0.67 9.04 -9.24
C LEU A 32 -1.48 10.24 -8.74
N PHE A 33 -1.26 10.69 -7.50
CA PHE A 33 -1.91 11.90 -6.98
C PHE A 33 -1.48 13.16 -7.74
N SER A 34 -0.19 13.30 -8.07
CA SER A 34 0.28 14.45 -8.86
C SER A 34 -0.26 14.43 -10.30
N GLN A 35 -0.36 13.26 -10.92
CA GLN A 35 -0.98 13.14 -12.24
C GLN A 35 -2.45 13.56 -12.22
N MET A 36 -3.20 13.15 -11.19
CA MET A 36 -4.60 13.51 -11.01
C MET A 36 -4.80 15.02 -10.81
N SER A 37 -3.92 15.68 -10.04
CA SER A 37 -4.01 17.14 -9.83
C SER A 37 -3.71 17.91 -11.11
N CYS A 38 -2.71 17.50 -11.89
CA CYS A 38 -2.44 18.08 -13.21
C CYS A 38 -3.64 17.94 -14.15
N LEU A 39 -4.25 16.75 -14.20
CA LEU A 39 -5.42 16.50 -15.05
C LEU A 39 -6.61 17.38 -14.64
N TRP A 40 -6.81 17.60 -13.34
CA TRP A 40 -7.82 18.52 -12.84
C TRP A 40 -7.55 19.96 -13.29
N GLY A 41 -6.30 20.43 -13.24
CA GLY A 41 -5.89 21.73 -13.77
C GLY A 41 -6.16 21.90 -15.28
N HIS A 42 -5.95 20.85 -16.07
CA HIS A 42 -6.33 20.86 -17.48
C HIS A 42 -7.85 20.99 -17.67
N MET A 43 -8.64 20.27 -16.89
CA MET A 43 -10.12 20.34 -16.94
C MET A 43 -10.64 21.74 -16.56
N THR A 44 -10.06 22.40 -15.57
CA THR A 44 -10.47 23.77 -15.20
C THR A 44 -10.12 24.76 -16.29
N CYS A 45 -8.95 24.64 -16.92
CA CYS A 45 -8.55 25.45 -18.07
C CYS A 45 -9.52 25.27 -19.25
N LEU A 46 -9.86 24.03 -19.61
CA LEU A 46 -10.81 23.76 -20.70
C LEU A 46 -12.19 24.37 -20.42
N LYS A 47 -12.69 24.28 -19.17
CA LYS A 47 -13.94 24.95 -18.78
C LYS A 47 -13.87 26.47 -18.95
N GLY A 48 -12.73 27.07 -18.62
CA GLY A 48 -12.45 28.48 -18.89
C GLY A 48 -12.57 28.81 -20.38
N HIS A 49 -11.91 28.03 -21.25
CA HIS A 49 -12.03 28.21 -22.70
C HIS A 49 -13.46 28.10 -23.22
N MET A 50 -14.25 27.15 -22.70
CA MET A 50 -15.67 27.01 -23.06
C MET A 50 -16.48 28.26 -22.66
N SER A 51 -16.22 28.84 -21.48
CA SER A 51 -16.88 30.08 -21.06
C SER A 51 -16.53 31.27 -21.94
N CYS A 52 -15.26 31.39 -22.37
CA CYS A 52 -14.85 32.44 -23.31
C CYS A 52 -15.54 32.27 -24.67
N LEU A 53 -15.62 31.04 -25.20
CA LEU A 53 -16.32 30.77 -26.46
C LEU A 53 -17.81 31.12 -26.37
N TRP A 54 -18.45 30.82 -25.23
CA TRP A 54 -19.84 31.22 -25.01
C TRP A 54 -20.00 32.74 -25.03
N GLY A 55 -19.08 33.47 -24.40
CA GLY A 55 -19.02 34.93 -24.46
C GLY A 55 -18.90 35.47 -25.90
N HIS A 56 -18.05 34.83 -26.72
CA HIS A 56 -17.94 35.19 -28.14
C HIS A 56 -19.25 34.95 -28.91
N MET A 57 -19.94 33.84 -28.65
CA MET A 57 -21.24 33.53 -29.26
C MET A 57 -22.30 34.57 -28.87
N SER A 58 -22.35 35.02 -27.62
CA SER A 58 -23.27 36.09 -27.21
C SER A 58 -22.98 37.40 -27.92
N CYS A 59 -21.70 37.80 -28.04
CA CYS A 59 -21.33 39.02 -28.76
C CYS A 59 -21.69 38.92 -30.26
N LEU A 60 -21.50 37.76 -30.88
CA LEU A 60 -21.92 37.52 -32.27
C LEU A 60 -23.44 37.65 -32.42
N TRP A 61 -24.20 37.09 -31.47
CA TRP A 61 -25.65 37.18 -31.46
C TRP A 61 -26.14 38.64 -31.39
N ASP A 62 -25.53 39.46 -30.53
CA ASP A 62 -25.83 40.89 -30.44
C ASP A 62 -25.52 41.62 -31.76
N HIS A 63 -24.45 41.23 -32.45
CA HIS A 63 -24.01 41.84 -33.70
C HIS A 63 -24.87 41.50 -34.93
N MET A 64 -25.68 40.44 -34.86
CA MET A 64 -26.63 40.01 -35.92
C MET A 64 -27.80 40.99 -36.14
N SER A 65 -27.90 42.02 -35.31
CA SER A 65 -28.87 43.13 -35.44
C SER A 65 -28.51 44.16 -36.52
N CYS A 66 -27.35 44.04 -37.18
CA CYS A 66 -26.86 44.92 -38.26
C CYS A 66 -27.26 44.43 -39.67
N PRO A 67 -27.25 45.28 -40.73
CA PRO A 67 -27.90 45.00 -42.01
C PRO A 67 -27.37 43.77 -42.76
N PHE A 68 -28.30 43.11 -43.46
CA PHE A 68 -28.29 41.77 -44.11
C PHE A 68 -27.01 41.29 -44.85
N GLY A 69 -26.08 42.16 -45.25
CA GLY A 69 -24.90 41.80 -46.05
C GLY A 69 -23.84 40.97 -45.30
N HIS A 70 -23.81 41.03 -43.97
CA HIS A 70 -22.83 40.30 -43.15
C HIS A 70 -23.30 38.92 -42.66
N MET A 71 -24.57 38.56 -42.92
CA MET A 71 -25.22 37.41 -42.29
C MET A 71 -24.60 36.05 -42.68
N SER A 72 -24.14 35.89 -43.92
CA SER A 72 -23.53 34.63 -44.39
C SER A 72 -22.18 34.35 -43.72
N CYS A 73 -21.33 35.37 -43.56
CA CYS A 73 -20.05 35.25 -42.86
C CYS A 73 -20.24 34.97 -41.37
N LEU A 74 -21.20 35.65 -40.72
CA LEU A 74 -21.56 35.42 -39.32
C LEU A 74 -22.04 33.97 -39.10
N TRP A 75 -22.88 33.45 -40.00
CA TRP A 75 -23.34 32.07 -39.93
C TRP A 75 -22.20 31.05 -40.02
N GLY A 76 -21.22 31.30 -40.91
CA GLY A 76 -20.00 30.50 -41.00
C GLY A 76 -19.18 30.49 -39.69
N GLN A 77 -19.03 31.66 -39.06
CA GLN A 77 -18.34 31.77 -37.76
C GLN A 77 -19.07 31.01 -36.64
N MET A 78 -20.40 31.06 -36.61
CA MET A 78 -21.21 30.32 -35.63
C MET A 78 -21.01 28.80 -35.77
N TYR A 79 -21.00 28.27 -37.00
CA TYR A 79 -20.72 26.85 -37.22
C TYR A 79 -19.31 26.44 -36.79
N CYS A 80 -18.29 27.27 -37.06
CA CYS A 80 -16.93 27.02 -36.59
C CYS A 80 -16.85 27.00 -35.06
N LEU A 81 -17.49 27.96 -34.39
CA LEU A 81 -17.55 28.03 -32.92
C LEU A 81 -18.23 26.79 -32.33
N TRP A 82 -19.33 26.33 -32.94
CA TRP A 82 -20.00 25.10 -32.50
C TRP A 82 -19.13 23.84 -32.70
N GLY A 83 -18.39 23.78 -33.81
CA GLY A 83 -17.37 22.75 -34.03
C GLY A 83 -16.33 22.73 -32.91
N CYS A 84 -15.76 23.90 -32.56
CA CYS A 84 -14.82 24.03 -31.46
C CYS A 84 -15.41 23.58 -30.11
N MET A 85 -16.63 24.01 -29.76
CA MET A 85 -17.31 23.60 -28.52
C MET A 85 -17.49 22.07 -28.46
N SER A 86 -17.84 21.45 -29.59
CA SER A 86 -18.01 19.99 -29.69
C SER A 86 -16.68 19.26 -29.48
N CYS A 87 -15.60 19.74 -30.09
CA CYS A 87 -14.25 19.20 -29.89
C CYS A 87 -13.79 19.32 -28.43
N LEU A 88 -13.98 20.49 -27.80
CA LEU A 88 -13.66 20.67 -26.37
C LEU A 88 -14.49 19.74 -25.48
N GLY A 89 -15.78 19.54 -25.80
CA GLY A 89 -16.63 18.56 -25.11
C GLY A 89 -16.08 17.14 -25.19
N GLY A 90 -15.60 16.72 -26.37
CA GLY A 90 -14.91 15.43 -26.55
C GLY A 90 -13.59 15.33 -25.78
N HIS A 91 -12.81 16.41 -25.69
CA HIS A 91 -11.62 16.42 -24.85
C HIS A 91 -11.93 16.29 -23.36
N MET A 92 -12.99 16.95 -22.87
CA MET A 92 -13.44 16.83 -21.49
C MET A 92 -13.89 15.41 -21.13
N SER A 93 -14.61 14.73 -22.03
CA SER A 93 -15.04 13.35 -21.80
C SER A 93 -13.84 12.39 -21.76
N TYR A 94 -12.86 12.57 -22.65
CA TYR A 94 -11.61 11.80 -22.63
C TYR A 94 -10.85 11.98 -21.31
N LEU A 95 -10.68 13.22 -20.85
CA LEU A 95 -10.02 13.53 -19.57
C LEU A 95 -10.75 12.89 -18.38
N TRP A 96 -12.08 12.87 -18.39
CA TRP A 96 -12.86 12.23 -17.34
C TRP A 96 -12.71 10.70 -17.34
N GLY A 97 -12.64 10.08 -18.52
CA GLY A 97 -12.29 8.67 -18.67
C GLY A 97 -10.91 8.35 -18.10
N HIS A 98 -9.90 9.17 -18.45
CA HIS A 98 -8.54 9.01 -17.93
C HIS A 98 -8.48 9.14 -16.40
N MET A 99 -9.21 10.10 -15.83
CA MET A 99 -9.34 10.28 -14.38
C MET A 99 -9.97 9.06 -13.69
N SER A 100 -10.98 8.46 -14.31
CA SER A 100 -11.62 7.24 -13.82
C SER A 100 -10.65 6.05 -13.81
N CYS A 101 -9.85 5.88 -14.87
CA CYS A 101 -8.81 4.84 -14.92
C CYS A 101 -7.76 5.03 -13.81
N LEU A 102 -7.25 6.26 -13.62
CA LEU A 102 -6.28 6.57 -12.56
C LEU A 102 -6.83 6.27 -11.16
N ASN A 103 -8.11 6.57 -10.90
CA ASN A 103 -8.76 6.18 -9.65
C ASN A 103 -8.83 4.66 -9.48
N GLY A 104 -9.14 3.92 -10.54
CA GLY A 104 -9.10 2.45 -10.55
C GLY A 104 -7.72 1.89 -10.19
N HIS A 105 -6.66 2.43 -10.79
CA HIS A 105 -5.27 2.07 -10.46
C HIS A 105 -4.95 2.34 -8.99
N ARG A 106 -5.39 3.48 -8.44
CA ARG A 106 -5.22 3.80 -7.02
C ARG A 106 -5.90 2.76 -6.13
N SER A 107 -7.15 2.39 -6.40
CA SER A 107 -7.84 1.37 -5.59
C SER A 107 -7.11 0.03 -5.60
N CYS A 108 -6.58 -0.41 -6.76
CA CYS A 108 -5.81 -1.65 -6.85
C CYS A 108 -4.52 -1.59 -6.01
N LEU A 109 -3.78 -0.48 -6.09
CA LEU A 109 -2.56 -0.27 -5.29
C LEU A 109 -2.85 -0.29 -3.78
N TRP A 110 -3.96 0.30 -3.34
CA TRP A 110 -4.38 0.22 -1.94
C TRP A 110 -4.67 -1.23 -1.53
N GLY A 111 -5.37 -1.98 -2.38
CA GLY A 111 -5.60 -3.41 -2.18
C GLY A 111 -4.28 -4.18 -1.99
N HIS A 112 -3.31 -3.98 -2.89
CA HIS A 112 -1.98 -4.59 -2.74
C HIS A 112 -1.28 -4.22 -1.43
N MET A 113 -1.34 -2.96 -1.04
CA MET A 113 -0.76 -2.47 0.21
C MET A 113 -1.40 -3.13 1.44
N SER A 114 -2.72 -3.30 1.44
CA SER A 114 -3.45 -3.98 2.51
C SER A 114 -3.07 -5.47 2.60
N CYS A 115 -2.93 -6.16 1.47
CA CYS A 115 -2.47 -7.55 1.43
C CYS A 115 -1.05 -7.70 2.00
N LEU A 116 -0.12 -6.81 1.61
CA LEU A 116 1.24 -6.81 2.14
C LEU A 116 1.30 -6.58 3.66
N CYS A 117 0.47 -5.67 4.18
CA CYS A 117 0.33 -5.48 5.63
C CYS A 117 -0.18 -6.75 6.32
N GLY A 118 -1.18 -7.41 5.73
CA GLY A 118 -1.69 -8.70 6.20
C GLY A 118 -0.59 -9.77 6.24
N SER A 119 0.19 -9.92 5.16
CA SER A 119 1.32 -10.85 5.12
C SER A 119 2.34 -10.58 6.21
N MET A 120 2.67 -9.30 6.47
CA MET A 120 3.61 -8.91 7.52
C MET A 120 3.07 -9.24 8.91
N SER A 121 1.78 -9.04 9.16
CA SER A 121 1.14 -9.40 10.43
C SER A 121 1.17 -10.91 10.70
N CYS A 122 0.89 -11.72 9.67
CA CYS A 122 1.01 -13.18 9.76
C CYS A 122 2.46 -13.61 10.05
N LEU A 123 3.43 -12.98 9.38
CA LEU A 123 4.84 -13.26 9.59
C LEU A 123 5.25 -13.01 11.05
N TRP A 124 4.79 -11.89 11.62
CA TRP A 124 5.05 -11.55 13.02
C TRP A 124 4.39 -12.55 13.98
N GLY A 125 3.16 -12.99 13.67
CA GLY A 125 2.47 -14.06 14.39
C GLY A 125 3.30 -15.35 14.41
N HIS A 126 3.81 -15.79 13.26
CA HIS A 126 4.69 -16.96 13.17
C HIS A 126 5.95 -16.83 14.03
N MET A 127 6.61 -15.67 14.00
CA MET A 127 7.78 -15.39 14.82
C MET A 127 7.46 -15.48 16.32
N SER A 128 6.31 -14.96 16.75
CA SER A 128 5.88 -15.02 18.15
C SER A 128 5.63 -16.46 18.63
N CYS A 129 5.01 -17.30 17.80
CA CYS A 129 4.80 -18.71 18.10
C CYS A 129 6.12 -19.48 18.22
N LEU A 130 7.05 -19.23 17.28
CA LEU A 130 8.40 -19.81 17.30
C LEU A 130 9.17 -19.44 18.59
N TRP A 131 9.05 -18.18 19.02
CA TRP A 131 9.64 -17.72 20.28
C TRP A 131 9.02 -18.44 21.49
N GLY A 132 7.69 -18.56 21.53
CA GLY A 132 7.00 -19.31 22.60
C GLY A 132 7.49 -20.76 22.69
N HIS A 133 7.67 -21.42 21.55
CA HIS A 133 8.20 -22.78 21.50
C HIS A 133 9.64 -22.88 22.03
N MET A 134 10.50 -21.90 21.75
CA MET A 134 11.85 -21.83 22.32
C MET A 134 11.82 -21.72 23.85
N ILE A 135 10.98 -20.84 24.40
CA ILE A 135 10.85 -20.69 25.86
C ILE A 135 10.42 -22.02 26.51
N CYS A 136 9.43 -22.69 25.93
CA CYS A 136 8.98 -24.00 26.42
C CYS A 136 10.11 -25.04 26.41
N LEU A 137 10.91 -25.11 25.34
CA LEU A 137 12.07 -26.00 25.27
C LEU A 137 13.11 -25.70 26.36
N PHE A 138 13.41 -24.42 26.62
CA PHE A 138 14.30 -24.05 27.72
C PHE A 138 13.75 -24.44 29.10
N GLY A 139 12.43 -24.29 29.29
CA GLY A 139 11.75 -24.79 30.48
C GLY A 139 11.91 -26.30 30.67
N GLN A 140 11.73 -27.09 29.62
CA GLN A 140 11.92 -28.55 29.68
C GLN A 140 13.37 -28.92 30.03
N MET A 141 14.36 -28.24 29.44
CA MET A 141 15.78 -28.48 29.71
C MET A 141 16.15 -28.15 31.16
N SER A 142 15.61 -27.06 31.71
CA SER A 142 15.85 -26.68 33.11
C SER A 142 15.20 -27.66 34.10
N CYS A 143 13.99 -28.15 33.81
CA CYS A 143 13.37 -29.23 34.57
C CYS A 143 14.22 -30.52 34.56
N LEU A 144 14.74 -30.90 33.39
CA LEU A 144 15.61 -32.07 33.24
C LEU A 144 16.90 -31.92 34.09
N TRP A 145 17.50 -30.73 34.06
CA TRP A 145 18.66 -30.42 34.91
C TRP A 145 18.32 -30.56 36.40
N GLY A 146 17.19 -29.99 36.84
CA GLY A 146 16.71 -30.13 38.22
C GLY A 146 16.58 -31.59 38.64
N HIS A 147 16.01 -32.43 37.77
CA HIS A 147 15.91 -33.87 38.00
C HIS A 147 17.28 -34.55 38.17
N MET A 148 18.25 -34.20 37.32
CA MET A 148 19.62 -34.74 37.41
C MET A 148 20.33 -34.31 38.69
N THR A 149 20.11 -33.07 39.15
CA THR A 149 20.66 -32.60 40.43
C THR A 149 20.04 -33.33 41.62
N CYS A 150 18.73 -33.59 41.57
CA CYS A 150 18.04 -34.34 42.61
C CYS A 150 18.54 -35.78 42.68
N LEU A 151 18.73 -36.44 41.52
CA LEU A 151 19.31 -37.78 41.44
C LEU A 151 20.72 -37.85 42.04
N LYS A 152 21.58 -36.86 41.75
CA LYS A 152 22.91 -36.73 42.36
C LYS A 152 22.83 -36.59 43.88
N GLY A 153 21.92 -35.75 44.39
CA GLY A 153 21.67 -35.61 45.82
C GLY A 153 21.26 -36.94 46.47
N HIS A 154 20.38 -37.69 45.81
CA HIS A 154 19.96 -39.00 46.27
C HIS A 154 21.13 -40.00 46.34
N MET A 155 22.00 -40.01 45.32
CA MET A 155 23.21 -40.84 45.30
C MET A 155 24.19 -40.45 46.42
N SER A 156 24.36 -39.15 46.70
CA SER A 156 25.20 -38.70 47.82
C SER A 156 24.64 -39.10 49.18
N CYS A 157 23.32 -39.05 49.38
CA CYS A 157 22.69 -39.54 50.60
C CYS A 157 22.88 -41.04 50.77
N LEU A 158 22.76 -41.82 49.68
CA LEU A 158 22.98 -43.26 49.71
C LEU A 158 24.44 -43.59 50.09
N LEU A 159 25.41 -42.90 49.49
CA LEU A 159 26.84 -43.02 49.84
C LEU A 159 27.11 -42.64 51.30
N GLY A 160 26.49 -41.56 51.79
CA GLY A 160 26.55 -41.17 53.20
C GLY A 160 26.03 -42.28 54.12
N HIS A 161 24.88 -42.86 53.79
CA HIS A 161 24.32 -44.00 54.52
C HIS A 161 25.27 -45.21 54.53
N MET A 162 25.87 -45.55 53.39
CA MET A 162 26.84 -46.64 53.28
C MET A 162 28.10 -46.37 54.11
N SER A 163 28.57 -45.12 54.16
CA SER A 163 29.72 -44.72 54.99
C SER A 163 29.42 -44.80 56.49
N CYS A 164 28.22 -44.40 56.92
CA CYS A 164 27.78 -44.56 58.31
C CYS A 164 27.65 -46.04 58.71
N LEU A 165 27.18 -46.89 57.79
CA LEU A 165 27.06 -48.34 58.04
C LEU A 165 28.45 -48.99 58.21
N PHE A 166 29.44 -48.58 57.40
CA PHE A 166 30.80 -49.10 57.46
C PHE A 166 31.63 -48.56 58.63
N GLY A 167 31.36 -47.32 59.08
CA GLY A 167 31.99 -46.73 60.27
C GLY A 167 31.43 -47.22 61.61
N HIS A 168 30.34 -48.00 61.57
CA HIS A 168 29.73 -48.65 62.74
C HIS A 168 30.15 -50.12 62.93
N MET A 169 31.02 -50.64 62.04
CA MET A 169 31.77 -51.88 62.23
C MET A 169 33.16 -51.60 62.79
#